data_AF-A0A536G7N4-F1
#
_entry.id   AF-A0A536G7N4-F1
#
_cell.length_a   1.000
_cell.length_b   1.000
_cell.length_c   1.000
_cell.angle_alpha   90.00
_cell.angle_beta   90.00
_cell.angle_gamma   90.00
#
_symmetry.space_group_name_H-M   'P 1'
#
loop_
_entity.id
_entity.type
_entity.pdbx_description
1 polymer ?
#
loop_
_entity_poly.entity_id
_entity_poly.type
_entity_poly.pdbx_seq_one_letter_code
_entity_poly.pdbx_strand_id
1 'polypeptide(L)'
;MSPGNRLRWLPYLFAAGAVFWLIELTQFAAVVAAPAGREQLRQALLTAGITNVNTMLTVEVVILASLEVAAVALHGAAYYGLRAYRAWGWVVAVIVAAAWSLLLVGIPVLVFLLRRPTRQAYGIS
;
A
#
# COMPACT_ATOMS: atom_id res chain seq x y z
N MET A 1 -25.28 14.99 -17.41
CA MET A 1 -23.81 15.04 -17.57
C MET A 1 -23.35 13.75 -18.23
N SER A 2 -22.75 13.83 -19.42
CA SER A 2 -22.27 12.62 -20.13
C SER A 2 -21.21 11.89 -19.27
N PRO A 3 -21.31 10.55 -19.10
CA PRO A 3 -20.34 9.74 -18.34
C PRO A 3 -18.88 9.91 -18.80
N GLY A 4 -18.67 10.40 -20.02
CA GLY A 4 -17.34 10.49 -20.66
C GLY A 4 -16.33 11.43 -20.00
N ASN A 5 -16.75 12.40 -19.17
CA ASN A 5 -15.80 13.37 -18.60
C ASN A 5 -15.10 12.90 -17.32
N ARG A 6 -15.67 11.94 -16.56
CA ARG A 6 -15.06 11.44 -15.31
C ARG A 6 -13.89 10.48 -15.57
N LEU A 7 -13.98 9.71 -16.65
CA LEU A 7 -12.96 8.73 -17.03
C LEU A 7 -11.69 9.37 -17.63
N ARG A 8 -11.73 10.65 -18.01
CA ARG A 8 -10.55 11.37 -18.55
C ARG A 8 -9.45 11.57 -17.51
N TRP A 9 -9.81 11.57 -16.22
CA TRP A 9 -8.87 11.75 -15.12
C TRP A 9 -8.21 10.45 -14.66
N LEU A 10 -8.78 9.30 -15.03
CA LEU A 10 -8.29 7.99 -14.59
C LEU A 10 -6.79 7.84 -14.90
N PRO A 11 -6.29 8.07 -16.13
CA PRO A 11 -4.87 7.88 -16.44
C PRO A 11 -3.94 8.74 -15.56
N TYR A 12 -4.35 9.96 -15.24
CA TYR A 12 -3.59 10.87 -14.37
C TYR A 12 -3.57 10.39 -12.92
N LEU A 13 -4.68 9.86 -12.41
CA LEU A 13 -4.74 9.26 -11.07
C LEU A 13 -3.89 7.99 -10.99
N PHE A 14 -3.92 7.15 -12.01
CA PHE A 14 -3.06 5.96 -12.10
C PHE A 14 -1.58 6.36 -12.16
N ALA A 15 -1.22 7.38 -12.94
CA ALA A 15 0.15 7.87 -13.02
C ALA A 15 0.63 8.49 -11.71
N ALA A 16 -0.18 9.34 -11.07
CA ALA A 16 0.13 9.93 -9.76
C ALA A 16 0.31 8.84 -8.69
N GLY A 17 -0.56 7.83 -8.71
CA GLY A 17 -0.45 6.68 -7.81
C GLY A 17 0.83 5.86 -8.04
N ALA A 18 1.23 5.63 -9.29
CA ALA A 18 2.46 4.95 -9.61
C ALA A 18 3.70 5.73 -9.14
N VAL A 19 3.71 7.05 -9.33
CA VAL A 19 4.80 7.92 -8.83
C VAL A 19 4.87 7.91 -7.31
N PHE A 20 3.73 8.02 -6.63
CA PHE A 20 3.67 7.93 -5.17
C PHE A 20 4.26 6.60 -4.66
N TRP A 21 3.84 5.48 -5.25
CA TRP A 21 4.38 4.16 -4.91
C TRP A 21 5.88 4.05 -5.15
N LEU A 22 6.38 4.59 -6.26
CA LEU A 22 7.81 4.58 -6.54
C LEU A 22 8.60 5.35 -5.47
N ILE A 23 8.06 6.48 -4.99
CA ILE A 23 8.66 7.27 -3.91
C ILE A 23 8.69 6.47 -2.61
N GLU A 24 7.55 5.92 -2.19
CA GLU A 24 7.44 5.10 -0.97
C GLU A 24 8.39 3.90 -1.02
N LEU A 25 8.41 3.17 -2.13
CA LEU A 25 9.29 2.02 -2.36
C LEU A 25 10.77 2.43 -2.28
N THR A 26 11.13 3.56 -2.87
CA THR A 26 12.50 4.09 -2.82
C THR A 26 12.89 4.48 -1.39
N GLN A 27 11.99 5.11 -0.65
CA GLN A 27 12.22 5.47 0.75
C GLN A 27 12.36 4.22 1.62
N PHE A 28 11.46 3.25 1.48
CA PHE A 28 11.51 1.99 2.20
C PHE A 28 12.78 1.21 1.88
N ALA A 29 13.15 1.09 0.60
CA ALA A 29 14.38 0.44 0.17
C ALA A 29 15.62 1.15 0.76
N ALA A 30 15.63 2.47 0.83
CA ALA A 30 16.71 3.23 1.45
C ALA A 30 16.82 2.95 2.96
N VAL A 31 15.69 2.90 3.67
CA VAL A 31 15.63 2.58 5.11
C VAL A 31 16.13 1.15 5.36
N VAL A 32 15.71 0.18 4.54
CA VAL A 32 16.09 -1.23 4.69
C VAL A 32 17.56 -1.47 4.29
N ALA A 33 18.06 -0.78 3.28
CA ALA A 33 19.46 -0.91 2.85
C ALA A 33 20.44 -0.29 3.87
N ALA A 34 20.07 0.85 4.47
CA ALA A 34 20.91 1.55 5.43
C ALA A 34 20.93 0.84 6.80
N PRO A 35 22.10 0.65 7.44
CA PRO A 35 22.18 0.11 8.80
C PRO A 35 21.38 0.92 9.83
N ALA A 36 21.45 2.25 9.75
CA ALA A 36 20.71 3.15 10.64
C ALA A 36 19.18 3.06 10.46
N GLY A 37 18.71 2.89 9.22
CA GLY A 37 17.28 2.73 8.94
C GLY A 37 16.74 1.39 9.45
N ARG A 38 17.49 0.30 9.28
CA ARG A 38 17.15 -1.01 9.87
C ARG A 38 17.07 -0.96 11.40
N GLU A 39 17.96 -0.21 12.04
CA GLU A 39 17.92 -0.03 13.49
C GLU A 39 16.68 0.77 13.92
N GLN A 40 16.28 1.81 13.17
CA GLN A 40 15.02 2.53 13.43
C GLN A 40 13.80 1.60 13.35
N LEU A 41 13.69 0.77 12.31
CA LEU A 41 12.60 -0.20 12.18
C LEU A 41 12.63 -1.21 13.33
N ARG A 42 13.81 -1.71 13.69
CA ARG A 42 14.00 -2.64 14.82
C ARG A 42 13.53 -2.02 16.14
N GLN A 43 13.89 -0.77 16.42
CA GLN A 43 13.44 -0.05 17.63
C GLN A 43 11.93 0.18 17.64
N ALA A 44 11.33 0.48 16.49
CA ALA A 44 9.88 0.59 16.37
C ALA A 44 9.15 -0.72 16.70
N LEU A 45 9.66 -1.85 16.18
CA LEU A 45 9.12 -3.19 16.47
C LEU A 45 9.30 -3.59 17.95
N LEU A 46 10.45 -3.28 18.55
CA LEU A 46 10.68 -3.48 19.98
C LEU A 46 9.72 -2.65 20.83
N THR A 47 9.48 -1.39 20.44
CA THR A 47 8.52 -0.50 21.12
C THR A 47 7.09 -1.03 21.00
N ALA A 48 6.76 -1.71 19.91
CA ALA A 48 5.48 -2.39 19.72
C ALA A 48 5.37 -3.74 20.48
N GLY A 49 6.40 -4.14 21.25
CA GLY A 49 6.41 -5.37 22.03
C GLY A 49 6.75 -6.64 21.23
N ILE A 50 7.26 -6.50 20.01
CA ILE A 50 7.62 -7.64 19.15
C ILE A 50 9.01 -8.15 19.53
N THR A 51 9.09 -9.41 19.95
CA THR A 51 10.34 -10.05 20.40
C THR A 51 11.14 -10.69 19.27
N ASN A 52 10.47 -11.25 18.27
CA ASN A 52 11.09 -11.86 17.08
C ASN A 52 11.37 -10.83 15.97
N VAL A 53 12.12 -9.78 16.30
CA VAL A 53 12.27 -8.59 15.44
C VAL A 53 12.85 -8.93 14.06
N ASN A 54 13.89 -9.76 13.98
CA ASN A 54 14.53 -10.09 12.70
C ASN A 54 13.58 -10.87 11.77
N THR A 55 12.79 -11.78 12.32
CA THR A 55 11.76 -12.51 11.58
C THR A 55 10.68 -11.56 11.10
N MET A 56 10.21 -10.66 11.97
CA MET A 56 9.17 -9.70 11.62
C MET A 56 9.62 -8.71 10.54
N LEU A 57 10.86 -8.21 10.63
CA LEU A 57 11.47 -7.37 9.59
C LEU A 57 11.55 -8.10 8.26
N THR A 58 11.95 -9.37 8.27
CA THR A 58 12.01 -10.19 7.05
C THR A 58 10.61 -10.36 6.45
N VAL A 59 9.61 -10.65 7.28
CA VAL A 59 8.21 -10.78 6.86
C VAL A 59 7.70 -9.48 6.26
N GLU A 60 7.95 -8.34 6.91
CA GLU A 60 7.54 -7.02 6.43
C GLU A 60 8.14 -6.70 5.06
N VAL A 61 9.46 -6.89 4.90
CA VAL A 61 10.15 -6.68 3.62
C VAL A 61 9.62 -7.61 2.53
N VAL A 62 9.43 -8.91 2.83
CA VAL A 62 8.94 -9.88 1.85
C VAL A 62 7.52 -9.57 1.42
N ILE A 63 6.63 -9.20 2.35
CA ILE A 63 5.25 -8.83 2.04
C ILE A 63 5.23 -7.58 1.16
N LEU A 64 5.93 -6.52 1.54
CA LEU A 64 5.95 -5.27 0.77
C LEU A 64 6.52 -5.50 -0.64
N ALA A 65 7.66 -6.16 -0.76
CA ALA A 65 8.26 -6.46 -2.07
C ALA A 65 7.32 -7.33 -2.94
N SER A 66 6.66 -8.34 -2.35
CA SER A 66 5.73 -9.21 -3.09
C SER A 66 4.50 -8.46 -3.57
N LEU A 67 3.94 -7.59 -2.74
CA LEU A 67 2.78 -6.76 -3.10
C LEU A 67 3.14 -5.77 -4.21
N GLU A 68 4.33 -5.19 -4.17
CA GLU A 68 4.81 -4.25 -5.19
C GLU A 68 5.06 -4.96 -6.52
N VAL A 69 5.72 -6.12 -6.52
CA VAL A 69 5.91 -6.95 -7.72
C VAL A 69 4.56 -7.35 -8.32
N ALA A 70 3.60 -7.75 -7.48
CA ALA A 70 2.24 -8.04 -7.93
C ALA A 70 1.57 -6.79 -8.51
N ALA A 71 1.69 -5.63 -7.88
CA ALA A 71 1.12 -4.38 -8.37
C ALA A 71 1.70 -3.94 -9.72
N VAL A 72 3.02 -4.07 -9.91
CA VAL A 72 3.71 -3.80 -11.18
C VAL A 72 3.29 -4.80 -12.25
N ALA A 73 3.22 -6.08 -11.93
CA ALA A 73 2.78 -7.12 -12.86
C ALA A 73 1.31 -6.91 -13.28
N LEU A 74 0.44 -6.56 -12.34
CA LEU A 74 -0.97 -6.25 -12.61
C LEU A 74 -1.11 -4.96 -13.44
N HIS A 75 -0.34 -3.90 -13.15
CA HIS A 75 -0.32 -2.68 -13.96
C HIS A 75 0.22 -2.95 -15.37
N GLY A 76 1.32 -3.68 -15.48
CA GLY A 76 1.91 -4.06 -16.76
C GLY A 76 0.96 -4.92 -17.60
N ALA A 77 0.29 -5.90 -16.98
CA ALA A 77 -0.75 -6.68 -17.62
C ALA A 77 -1.93 -5.80 -18.07
N ALA A 78 -2.34 -4.83 -17.24
CA ALA A 78 -3.39 -3.87 -17.57
C ALA A 78 -3.06 -2.95 -18.74
N TYR A 79 -1.80 -2.54 -18.87
CA TYR A 79 -1.38 -1.61 -19.91
C TYR A 79 -1.00 -2.33 -21.23
N TYR A 80 -0.31 -3.47 -21.14
CA TYR A 80 0.25 -4.19 -22.30
C TYR A 80 -0.58 -5.42 -22.72
N GLY A 81 -1.24 -6.11 -21.79
CA GLY A 81 -2.00 -7.35 -22.08
C GLY A 81 -3.50 -7.15 -22.31
N LEU A 82 -4.09 -6.06 -21.79
CA LEU A 82 -5.55 -5.96 -21.64
C LEU A 82 -6.29 -5.16 -22.71
N ARG A 83 -5.68 -5.02 -23.89
CA ARG A 83 -6.45 -4.66 -25.11
C ARG A 83 -7.28 -5.85 -25.64
N ALA A 84 -6.91 -7.10 -25.31
CA ALA A 84 -7.59 -8.31 -25.76
C ALA A 84 -8.62 -8.90 -24.76
N TYR A 85 -8.45 -8.71 -23.45
CA TYR A 85 -9.31 -9.32 -22.42
C TYR A 85 -9.91 -8.31 -21.43
N ARG A 86 -10.94 -7.56 -21.85
CA ARG A 86 -11.59 -6.48 -21.08
C ARG A 86 -11.97 -6.83 -19.62
N ALA A 87 -12.41 -8.07 -19.36
CA ALA A 87 -12.84 -8.50 -18.02
C ALA A 87 -11.68 -8.53 -17.01
N TRP A 88 -10.52 -9.04 -17.42
CA TRP A 88 -9.35 -9.11 -16.54
C TRP A 88 -8.79 -7.73 -16.19
N GLY A 89 -8.88 -6.76 -17.11
CA GLY A 89 -8.45 -5.38 -16.83
C GLY A 89 -9.37 -4.66 -15.87
N TRP A 90 -10.66 -4.97 -15.89
CA TRP A 90 -11.58 -4.51 -14.88
C TRP A 90 -11.29 -5.13 -13.51
N VAL A 91 -11.04 -6.44 -13.42
CA VAL A 91 -10.67 -7.12 -12.15
C VAL A 91 -9.40 -6.51 -11.57
N VAL A 92 -8.37 -6.30 -12.39
CA VAL A 92 -7.13 -5.63 -11.97
C VAL A 92 -7.41 -4.23 -11.45
N ALA A 93 -8.18 -3.42 -12.19
CA ALA A 93 -8.52 -2.06 -11.78
C ALA A 93 -9.29 -2.03 -10.45
N VAL A 94 -10.19 -2.99 -10.21
CA VAL A 94 -10.92 -3.13 -8.93
C VAL A 94 -9.98 -3.52 -7.79
N ILE A 95 -9.08 -4.48 -8.01
CA ILE A 95 -8.09 -4.89 -6.99
C ILE A 95 -7.19 -3.71 -6.62
N VAL A 96 -6.68 -2.98 -7.62
CA VAL A 96 -5.84 -1.79 -7.41
C VAL A 96 -6.61 -0.69 -6.68
N ALA A 97 -7.86 -0.43 -7.06
CA ALA A 97 -8.71 0.57 -6.39
C ALA A 97 -9.05 0.18 -4.94
N ALA A 98 -9.28 -1.10 -4.66
CA ALA A 98 -9.51 -1.61 -3.31
C ALA A 98 -8.26 -1.46 -2.43
N ALA A 99 -7.07 -1.78 -2.98
CA ALA A 99 -5.80 -1.56 -2.29
C ALA A 99 -5.57 -0.07 -1.97
N TRP A 100 -5.82 0.82 -2.94
CA TRP A 100 -5.77 2.28 -2.71
C TRP A 100 -6.75 2.75 -1.64
N SER A 101 -7.97 2.20 -1.65
CA SER A 101 -8.99 2.55 -0.64
C SER A 101 -8.57 2.09 0.75
N LEU A 102 -7.98 0.90 0.87
CA LEU A 102 -7.45 0.40 2.14
C LEU A 102 -6.30 1.28 2.64
N LEU A 103 -5.35 1.65 1.78
CA LEU A 103 -4.21 2.48 2.17
C LEU A 103 -4.60 3.91 2.54
N LEU A 104 -5.40 4.58 1.70
CA LEU A 104 -5.75 5.99 1.89
C LEU A 104 -6.83 6.23 2.95
N VAL A 105 -7.72 5.26 3.15
CA VAL A 105 -8.88 5.41 4.06
C VAL A 105 -8.85 4.38 5.16
N GLY A 106 -8.70 3.10 4.81
CA GLY A 106 -8.75 2.00 5.78
C GLY A 106 -7.69 2.08 6.87
N ILE A 107 -6.42 2.30 6.51
CA ILE A 107 -5.32 2.41 7.48
C ILE A 107 -5.46 3.67 8.35
N PRO A 108 -5.71 4.89 7.82
CA PRO A 108 -5.95 6.06 8.65
C PRO A 108 -7.14 5.90 9.61
N VAL A 109 -8.25 5.31 9.16
CA VAL A 109 -9.38 5.00 10.03
C VAL A 109 -9.00 3.99 11.10
N LEU A 110 -8.29 2.91 10.74
CA LEU A 110 -7.79 1.93 11.71
C LEU A 110 -6.88 2.59 12.75
N VAL A 111 -5.91 3.41 12.32
CA VAL A 111 -5.05 4.17 13.22
C VAL A 111 -5.88 5.05 14.15
N PHE A 112 -6.88 5.76 13.62
CA PHE A 112 -7.77 6.60 14.43
C PHE A 112 -8.57 5.77 15.44
N LEU A 113 -9.08 4.59 15.05
CA LEU A 113 -9.80 3.66 15.91
C LEU A 113 -8.92 3.06 17.00
N LEU A 114 -7.63 2.82 16.71
CA LEU A 114 -6.66 2.30 17.68
C LEU A 114 -6.21 3.36 18.71
N ARG A 115 -6.47 4.64 18.48
CA ARG A 115 -6.16 5.70 19.45
C ARG A 115 -6.98 5.50 20.72
N ARG A 116 -6.31 5.65 21.87
CA ARG A 116 -6.90 5.49 23.20
C ARG A 116 -8.21 6.29 23.42
N PRO A 117 -8.31 7.57 23.01
CA PRO A 117 -9.56 8.33 23.16
C PRO A 117 -10.72 7.71 22.35
N THR A 118 -10.43 7.22 21.14
CA THR A 118 -11.42 6.59 20.27
C THR A 118 -11.84 5.24 20.84
N ARG A 119 -10.90 4.41 21.30
CA ARG A 119 -11.21 3.12 21.96
C ARG A 119 -12.09 3.32 23.20
N GLN A 120 -11.78 4.33 24.01
CA GLN A 120 -12.57 4.69 25.20
C GLN A 120 -13.99 5.16 24.86
N ALA A 121 -14.16 5.90 23.75
CA ALA A 121 -15.50 6.29 23.27
C ALA A 121 -16.37 5.10 22.87
N TYR A 122 -15.75 3.97 22.49
CA TYR A 122 -16.42 2.69 22.24
C TYR A 122 -16.43 1.75 23.46
N GLY A 123 -16.03 2.21 24.65
CA GLY A 123 -16.02 1.40 25.87
C GLY A 123 -14.89 0.36 25.96
N ILE A 124 -13.86 0.48 25.11
CA ILE A 124 -12.70 -0.42 25.07
C ILE A 124 -11.52 0.26 25.78
N SER A 125 -10.94 -0.40 26.79
CA SER A 125 -9.79 0.09 27.59
C SER A 125 -8.44 -0.04 26.89
#